data_AF-A0A938TRF9-F1
#
_entry.id   AF-A0A938TRF9-F1
#
_cell.length_a   1.000
_cell.length_b   1.000
_cell.length_c   1.000
_cell.angle_alpha   90.00
_cell.angle_beta   90.00
_cell.angle_gamma   90.00
#
_symmetry.space_group_name_H-M   'P 1'
#
loop_
_entity.id
_entity.type
_entity.pdbx_description
1 polymer ?
#
loop_
_entity_poly.entity_id
_entity_poly.type
_entity_poly.pdbx_seq_one_letter_code
_entity_poly.pdbx_strand_id
1 'polypeptide(L)'
;MAASASSISFTADRLEFEGLVVEGLAAIWSPDQAAGALSLRAARVRGLEATGPLTGLAVDCKVLRIAGDVLLAALDFVIPAAHAQADIDISSPAIRALTASMRGRAAQLDPFFTSGAVGLTADGLVEVRDANAVALADRNKLKKLVADENADRGSLYREIATANGNPGWEADIRSTFAERWIANARTGWYYKTSAGAWQQK
;
A
#
# COMPACT_ATOMS: atom_id res chain seq x y z
N MET A 1 -7.19 8.04 -24.80
CA MET A 1 -7.24 8.94 -23.63
C MET A 1 -6.21 8.44 -22.64
N ALA A 2 -5.15 9.22 -22.38
CA ALA A 2 -4.03 8.81 -21.54
C ALA A 2 -4.43 8.82 -20.06
N ALA A 3 -4.13 7.73 -19.35
CA ALA A 3 -4.36 7.62 -17.91
C ALA A 3 -3.38 8.54 -17.16
N SER A 4 -3.87 9.38 -16.24
CA SER A 4 -3.00 10.12 -15.32
C SER A 4 -2.24 9.14 -14.43
N ALA A 5 -0.93 9.08 -14.60
CA ALA A 5 -0.02 8.42 -13.68
C ALA A 5 0.01 9.17 -12.34
N SER A 6 -0.21 8.46 -11.23
CA SER A 6 -0.01 9.00 -9.90
C SER A 6 1.49 9.20 -9.68
N SER A 7 1.94 10.45 -9.63
CA SER A 7 3.33 10.79 -9.34
C SER A 7 3.50 11.18 -7.87
N ILE A 8 4.63 10.81 -7.28
CA ILE A 8 5.03 11.27 -5.94
C ILE A 8 6.01 12.44 -6.14
N SER A 9 5.73 13.58 -5.53
CA SER A 9 6.62 14.74 -5.56
C SER A 9 7.20 15.06 -4.18
N PHE A 10 8.47 15.44 -4.15
CA PHE A 10 9.09 16.05 -2.98
C PHE A 10 9.74 17.38 -3.36
N THR A 11 9.70 18.34 -2.44
CA THR A 11 10.36 19.64 -2.58
C THR A 11 11.19 19.95 -1.35
N ALA A 12 12.40 20.44 -1.56
CA ALA A 12 13.24 20.98 -0.50
C ALA A 12 13.76 22.36 -0.92
N ASP A 13 13.57 23.35 -0.07
CA ASP A 13 14.01 24.72 -0.34
C ASP A 13 15.54 24.82 -0.39
N ARG A 14 16.22 24.08 0.49
CA ARG A 14 17.68 24.05 0.61
C ARG A 14 18.19 22.72 1.15
N LEU A 15 19.20 22.15 0.50
CA LEU A 15 19.92 20.95 0.92
C LEU A 15 21.43 21.26 0.93
N GLU A 16 22.10 20.86 2.02
CA GLU A 16 23.54 21.08 2.20
C GLU A 16 24.24 19.77 2.57
N PHE A 17 25.33 19.45 1.88
CA PHE A 17 26.16 18.29 2.17
C PHE A 17 27.59 18.53 1.68
N GLU A 18 28.60 18.42 2.55
CA GLU A 18 30.02 18.51 2.19
C GLU A 18 30.39 19.72 1.28
N GLY A 19 29.79 20.89 1.53
CA GLY A 19 30.02 22.10 0.73
C GLY A 19 29.23 22.18 -0.57
N LEU A 20 28.50 21.13 -0.94
CA LEU A 20 27.46 21.15 -1.97
C LEU A 20 26.20 21.82 -1.40
N VAL A 21 25.71 22.84 -2.10
CA VAL A 21 24.45 23.52 -1.77
C VAL A 21 23.50 23.39 -2.95
N VAL A 22 22.33 22.81 -2.71
CA VAL A 22 21.25 22.64 -3.69
C VAL A 22 20.04 23.44 -3.23
N GLU A 23 19.56 24.34 -4.09
CA GLU A 23 18.42 25.22 -3.80
C GLU A 23 17.27 24.95 -4.77
N GLY A 24 16.05 25.00 -4.24
CA GLY A 24 14.83 24.75 -5.03
C GLY A 24 14.83 23.35 -5.63
N LEU A 25 15.13 22.34 -4.81
CA LEU A 25 15.13 20.95 -5.24
C LEU A 25 13.68 20.45 -5.34
N ALA A 26 13.35 19.87 -6.48
CA ALA A 26 12.11 19.15 -6.71
C ALA A 26 12.45 17.79 -7.30
N ALA A 27 11.79 16.75 -6.82
CA ALA A 27 11.80 15.47 -7.51
C ALA A 27 10.40 14.94 -7.71
N ILE A 28 10.27 14.18 -8.79
CA ILE A 28 9.03 13.57 -9.21
C ILE A 28 9.38 12.12 -9.57
N TRP A 29 8.72 11.20 -8.90
CA TRP A 29 8.77 9.79 -9.25
C TRP A 29 7.47 9.39 -9.93
N SER A 30 7.59 8.83 -11.14
CA SER A 30 6.47 8.37 -11.96
C SER A 30 6.61 6.85 -12.19
N PRO A 31 5.72 6.04 -11.63
CA PRO A 31 5.82 4.58 -11.73
C PRO A 31 5.33 4.01 -13.08
N ASP A 32 4.91 4.82 -14.05
CA ASP A 32 4.29 4.33 -15.31
C ASP A 32 5.26 3.75 -16.34
N GLN A 33 6.58 3.89 -16.11
CA GLN A 33 7.62 3.25 -16.90
C GLN A 33 8.04 1.95 -16.20
N ALA A 34 8.21 0.86 -16.97
CA ALA A 34 8.60 -0.47 -16.48
C ALA A 34 9.92 -0.50 -15.67
N ALA A 35 10.66 0.60 -15.63
CA ALA A 35 11.64 0.93 -14.61
C ALA A 35 11.35 2.38 -14.15
N GLY A 36 10.70 2.53 -12.99
CA GLY A 36 10.19 3.83 -12.52
C GLY A 36 11.24 4.94 -12.59
N ALA A 37 11.04 5.90 -13.50
CA ALA A 37 11.98 6.98 -13.72
C ALA A 37 11.88 8.01 -12.58
N LEU A 38 13.01 8.32 -11.96
CA LEU A 38 13.14 9.41 -10.99
C LEU A 38 13.62 10.67 -11.72
N SER A 39 12.77 11.71 -11.78
CA SER A 39 13.14 13.01 -12.33
C SER A 39 13.53 13.98 -11.21
N LEU A 40 14.72 14.56 -11.30
CA LEU A 40 15.24 15.56 -10.36
C LEU A 40 15.41 16.91 -11.06
N ARG A 41 14.97 18.00 -10.42
CA ARG A 41 15.19 19.39 -10.85
C ARG A 41 15.69 20.21 -9.68
N ALA A 42 16.67 21.07 -9.91
CA ALA A 42 17.14 22.05 -8.93
C ALA A 42 17.19 23.43 -9.58
N ALA A 43 16.82 24.48 -8.82
CA ALA A 43 16.91 25.85 -9.30
C ALA A 43 18.37 26.34 -9.36
N ARG A 44 19.20 25.87 -8.42
CA ARG A 44 20.63 26.19 -8.38
C ARG A 44 21.42 25.11 -7.65
N VAL A 45 22.60 24.78 -8.17
CA VAL A 45 23.58 23.89 -7.54
C VAL A 45 24.91 24.65 -7.42
N ARG A 46 25.52 24.64 -6.23
CA ARG A 46 26.79 25.33 -5.95
C ARG A 46 27.75 24.38 -5.22
N GLY A 47 29.06 24.60 -5.36
CA GLY A 47 30.10 23.79 -4.71
C GLY A 47 30.54 22.55 -5.49
N LEU A 48 30.14 22.44 -6.77
CA LEU A 48 30.49 21.31 -7.64
C LEU A 48 32.02 21.15 -7.80
N GLU A 49 32.74 22.26 -7.80
CA GLU A 49 34.20 22.31 -7.89
C GLU A 49 34.92 21.74 -6.64
N ALA A 50 34.28 21.79 -5.47
CA ALA A 50 34.79 21.20 -4.23
C ALA A 50 34.56 19.68 -4.16
N THR A 51 33.62 19.14 -4.94
CA THR A 51 33.27 17.71 -4.98
C THR A 51 33.89 16.96 -6.16
N GLY A 52 34.64 17.64 -7.04
CA GLY A 52 35.08 17.09 -8.33
C GLY A 52 33.92 16.92 -9.33
N PRO A 53 34.19 16.46 -10.58
CA PRO A 53 33.11 16.18 -11.52
C PRO A 53 32.18 15.12 -10.93
N LEU A 54 30.88 15.43 -10.81
CA LEU A 54 29.87 14.45 -10.42
C LEU A 54 29.76 13.38 -11.52
N THR A 55 30.52 12.30 -11.35
CA THR A 55 30.52 11.15 -12.28
C THR A 55 29.33 10.22 -12.05
N GLY A 56 28.58 10.42 -10.96
CA GLY A 56 27.33 9.71 -10.67
C GLY A 56 26.73 10.11 -9.32
N LEU A 57 25.41 9.98 -9.21
CA LEU A 57 24.66 10.04 -7.94
C LEU A 57 24.06 8.65 -7.74
N ALA A 58 24.61 7.88 -6.79
CA ALA A 58 24.12 6.55 -6.47
C ALA A 58 23.47 6.55 -5.09
N VAL A 59 22.20 6.15 -5.02
CA VAL A 59 21.52 5.85 -3.76
C VAL A 59 21.57 4.34 -3.59
N ASP A 60 22.66 3.84 -2.99
CA ASP A 60 22.82 2.43 -2.68
C ASP A 60 22.20 2.13 -1.32
N CYS A 61 20.99 1.57 -1.32
CA CYS A 61 20.37 1.07 -0.12
C CYS A 61 19.65 -0.25 -0.40
N LYS A 62 19.83 -1.23 0.49
CA LYS A 62 19.27 -2.58 0.34
C LYS A 62 17.73 -2.59 0.34
N VAL A 63 17.12 -1.60 1.00
CA VAL A 63 15.68 -1.28 1.02
C VAL A 63 15.54 0.21 1.31
N LEU A 64 14.88 0.97 0.44
CA LEU A 64 14.49 2.37 0.70
C LEU A 64 13.18 2.36 1.52
N ARG A 65 13.25 2.68 2.82
CA ARG A 65 12.07 2.78 3.70
C ARG A 65 11.73 4.24 3.95
N ILE A 66 10.58 4.70 3.48
CA ILE A 66 10.01 6.00 3.85
C ILE A 66 9.30 5.79 5.19
N ALA A 67 9.73 6.48 6.24
CA ALA A 67 9.12 6.43 7.56
C ALA A 67 7.80 7.22 7.55
N GLY A 68 6.72 6.51 7.29
CA GLY A 68 5.33 6.87 7.61
C GLY A 68 4.64 5.55 7.98
N ASP A 69 3.87 5.56 9.06
CA ASP A 69 3.49 4.33 9.78
C ASP A 69 2.92 3.22 8.90
N VAL A 70 3.34 2.01 9.29
CA VAL A 70 3.28 0.73 8.57
C VAL A 70 1.84 0.31 8.24
N LEU A 71 1.37 0.61 7.02
CA LEU A 71 0.34 -0.17 6.30
C LEU A 71 0.34 0.00 4.77
N LEU A 72 1.20 0.86 4.22
CA LEU A 72 1.26 1.15 2.78
C LEU A 72 1.77 -0.02 1.92
N ALA A 73 2.59 -0.91 2.48
CA ALA A 73 3.25 -1.94 1.69
C ALA A 73 2.28 -2.99 1.13
N ALA A 74 1.09 -3.20 1.72
CA ALA A 74 0.17 -4.23 1.27
C ALA A 74 -0.65 -3.85 0.01
N LEU A 75 -0.69 -2.57 -0.36
CA LEU A 75 -1.63 -2.07 -1.38
C LEU A 75 -0.96 -1.64 -2.70
N ASP A 76 0.37 -1.57 -2.78
CA ASP A 76 1.16 -1.22 -3.99
C ASP A 76 2.02 -2.40 -4.50
N PHE A 77 1.60 -3.65 -4.27
CA PHE A 77 2.36 -4.81 -4.73
C PHE A 77 2.23 -5.03 -6.24
N VAL A 78 3.38 -5.03 -6.92
CA VAL A 78 3.57 -5.75 -8.20
C VAL A 78 3.64 -7.24 -7.88
N ILE A 79 2.81 -8.03 -8.53
CA ILE A 79 2.62 -9.43 -8.26
C ILE A 79 3.44 -10.28 -9.25
N PRO A 80 4.42 -11.08 -8.80
CA PRO A 80 4.88 -12.19 -9.63
C PRO A 80 3.73 -13.19 -9.78
N ALA A 81 3.31 -13.44 -11.01
CA ALA A 81 2.27 -14.43 -11.33
C ALA A 81 2.74 -15.83 -10.92
N ALA A 82 2.41 -16.24 -9.70
CA ALA A 82 2.50 -17.63 -9.27
C ALA A 82 1.06 -18.10 -9.02
N HIS A 83 0.53 -18.80 -10.02
CA HIS A 83 -0.80 -19.43 -10.06
C HIS A 83 -2.00 -18.46 -9.98
N ALA A 84 -2.37 -17.82 -11.09
CA ALA A 84 -3.75 -17.42 -11.32
C ALA A 84 -3.99 -17.16 -12.81
N GLN A 85 -5.15 -17.59 -13.32
CA GLN A 85 -5.61 -17.32 -14.67
C GLN A 85 -6.00 -15.83 -14.87
N ALA A 86 -6.03 -15.04 -13.78
CA ALA A 86 -6.39 -13.63 -13.74
C ALA A 86 -5.16 -12.71 -13.58
N ASP A 87 -5.16 -11.58 -14.29
CA ASP A 87 -4.24 -10.46 -14.07
C ASP A 87 -4.69 -9.66 -12.84
N ILE A 88 -3.99 -9.86 -11.72
CA ILE A 88 -4.29 -9.22 -10.44
C ILE A 88 -3.65 -7.82 -10.34
N ASP A 89 -2.72 -7.49 -11.24
CA ASP A 89 -2.08 -6.17 -11.32
C ASP A 89 -2.91 -5.16 -12.15
N ILE A 90 -4.10 -5.57 -12.62
CA ILE A 90 -4.98 -4.72 -13.43
C ILE A 90 -5.39 -3.44 -12.71
N SER A 91 -5.13 -2.29 -13.35
CA SER A 91 -5.45 -0.98 -12.80
C SER A 91 -6.56 -0.29 -13.59
N SER A 92 -7.69 -0.03 -12.93
CA SER A 92 -8.79 0.79 -13.46
C SER A 92 -9.02 2.01 -12.57
N PRO A 93 -9.70 3.09 -13.05
CA PRO A 93 -10.08 4.21 -12.19
C PRO A 93 -10.88 3.77 -10.95
N ALA A 94 -11.75 2.76 -11.10
CA ALA A 94 -12.53 2.21 -9.99
C ALA A 94 -11.63 1.48 -8.98
N ILE A 95 -10.72 0.61 -9.45
CA ILE A 95 -9.75 -0.10 -8.60
C ILE A 95 -8.86 0.90 -7.85
N ARG A 96 -8.40 1.98 -8.53
CA ARG A 96 -7.60 3.04 -7.90
C ARG A 96 -8.38 3.78 -6.80
N ALA A 97 -9.65 4.11 -7.05
CA ALA A 97 -10.49 4.79 -6.06
C ALA A 97 -10.73 3.92 -4.82
N LEU A 98 -11.04 2.63 -5.02
CA LEU A 98 -11.23 1.66 -3.94
C LEU A 98 -9.94 1.49 -3.13
N THR A 99 -8.81 1.32 -3.80
CA THR A 99 -7.50 1.16 -3.16
C THR A 99 -7.13 2.42 -2.36
N ALA A 100 -7.39 3.61 -2.89
CA ALA A 100 -7.17 4.87 -2.17
C ALA A 100 -8.07 5.00 -0.92
N SER A 101 -9.35 4.63 -1.03
CA SER A 101 -10.29 4.58 0.11
C SER A 101 -9.78 3.66 1.21
N MET A 102 -9.38 2.43 0.85
CA MET A 102 -8.84 1.44 1.77
C MET A 102 -7.54 1.93 2.42
N ARG A 103 -6.62 2.55 1.66
CA ARG A 103 -5.40 3.19 2.20
C ARG A 103 -5.74 4.30 3.20
N GLY A 104 -6.75 5.11 2.94
CA GLY A 104 -7.19 6.15 3.87
C GLY A 104 -7.72 5.57 5.19
N ARG A 105 -8.43 4.44 5.11
CA ARG A 105 -9.03 3.76 6.30
C ARG A 105 -8.02 2.96 7.10
N ALA A 106 -6.98 2.47 6.45
CA ALA A 106 -5.89 1.65 7.01
C ALA A 106 -5.40 2.17 8.38
N ALA A 107 -5.07 3.47 8.47
CA ALA A 107 -4.58 4.10 9.71
C ALA A 107 -5.61 4.08 10.85
N GLN A 108 -6.90 4.10 10.54
CA GLN A 108 -7.97 4.05 11.54
C GLN A 108 -8.20 2.62 12.07
N LEU A 109 -7.86 1.60 11.27
CA LEU A 109 -7.97 0.19 11.63
C LEU A 109 -6.75 -0.34 12.39
N ASP A 110 -5.57 0.25 12.18
CA ASP A 110 -4.30 -0.23 12.76
C ASP A 110 -4.33 -0.40 14.30
N PRO A 111 -4.90 0.50 15.10
CA PRO A 111 -4.99 0.32 16.55
C PRO A 111 -5.79 -0.93 16.94
N PHE A 112 -6.82 -1.28 16.16
CA PHE A 112 -7.67 -2.43 16.42
C PHE A 112 -7.04 -3.75 15.96
N PHE A 113 -6.21 -3.72 14.91
CA PHE A 113 -5.38 -4.89 14.56
C PHE A 113 -4.29 -5.11 15.61
N THR A 114 -3.66 -4.03 16.06
CA THR A 114 -2.60 -4.07 17.08
C THR A 114 -3.10 -4.57 18.43
N SER A 115 -4.31 -4.18 18.85
CA SER A 115 -4.93 -4.71 20.08
C SER A 115 -5.50 -6.12 19.92
N GLY A 116 -5.60 -6.63 18.68
CA GLY A 116 -6.28 -7.88 18.37
C GLY A 116 -7.81 -7.79 18.41
N ALA A 117 -8.39 -6.61 18.52
CA ALA A 117 -9.85 -6.45 18.43
C ALA A 117 -10.40 -6.94 17.08
N VAL A 118 -9.62 -6.79 16.00
CA VAL A 118 -9.94 -7.30 14.67
C VAL A 118 -8.85 -8.22 14.14
N GLY A 119 -9.21 -9.02 13.15
CA GLY A 119 -8.26 -9.84 12.42
C GLY A 119 -8.69 -10.07 10.97
N LEU A 120 -7.76 -10.59 10.18
CA LEU A 120 -7.99 -10.96 8.79
C LEU A 120 -8.71 -12.31 8.70
N THR A 121 -9.56 -12.49 7.71
CA THR A 121 -10.27 -13.77 7.50
C THR A 121 -9.67 -14.56 6.34
N ALA A 122 -9.96 -15.86 6.30
CA ALA A 122 -9.54 -16.74 5.20
C ALA A 122 -10.19 -16.40 3.85
N ASP A 123 -11.21 -15.54 3.83
CA ASP A 123 -11.86 -15.02 2.63
C ASP A 123 -11.47 -13.55 2.35
N GLY A 124 -10.34 -13.08 2.88
CA GLY A 124 -9.76 -11.79 2.51
C GLY A 124 -10.45 -10.58 3.12
N LEU A 125 -11.34 -10.77 4.10
CA LEU A 125 -12.05 -9.71 4.79
C LEU A 125 -11.45 -9.40 6.16
N VAL A 126 -12.09 -8.47 6.89
CA VAL A 126 -11.83 -8.16 8.30
C VAL A 126 -13.01 -8.59 9.14
N GLU A 127 -12.74 -9.20 10.29
CA GLU A 127 -13.76 -9.56 11.26
C GLU A 127 -13.37 -9.02 12.65
N VAL A 128 -14.38 -8.62 13.44
CA VAL A 128 -14.18 -8.30 14.85
C VAL A 128 -13.99 -9.60 15.60
N ARG A 129 -12.77 -9.86 16.06
CA ARG A 129 -12.41 -11.04 16.85
C ARG A 129 -12.84 -10.88 18.30
N ASP A 130 -12.52 -9.73 18.89
CA ASP A 130 -12.72 -9.48 20.32
C ASP A 130 -13.21 -8.04 20.55
N ALA A 131 -14.52 -7.90 20.69
CA ALA A 131 -15.14 -6.62 21.00
C ALA A 131 -14.83 -6.13 22.43
N ASN A 132 -14.37 -7.01 23.34
CA ASN A 132 -14.02 -6.65 24.70
C ASN A 132 -12.63 -6.00 24.78
N ALA A 133 -11.77 -6.23 23.78
CA ALA A 133 -10.52 -5.50 23.60
C ALA A 133 -10.72 -4.03 23.16
N VAL A 134 -11.96 -3.57 23.02
CA VAL A 134 -12.32 -2.23 22.56
C VAL A 134 -13.19 -1.52 23.59
N ALA A 135 -12.80 -0.29 23.92
CA ALA A 135 -13.59 0.58 24.79
C ALA A 135 -15.01 0.77 24.23
N LEU A 136 -16.02 0.82 25.10
CA LEU A 136 -17.42 0.86 24.69
C LEU A 136 -17.72 2.02 23.72
N ALA A 137 -17.09 3.17 23.93
CA ALA A 137 -17.23 4.37 23.09
C ALA A 137 -16.74 4.15 21.63
N ASP A 138 -15.76 3.27 21.43
CA ASP A 138 -15.14 3.03 20.12
C ASP A 138 -15.78 1.87 19.36
N ARG A 139 -16.64 1.05 19.99
CA ARG A 139 -17.21 -0.14 19.36
C ARG A 139 -18.07 0.17 18.13
N ASN A 140 -18.84 1.26 18.15
CA ASN A 140 -19.64 1.67 17.00
C ASN A 140 -18.76 2.16 15.84
N LYS A 141 -17.70 2.91 16.16
CA LYS A 141 -16.69 3.33 15.20
C LYS A 141 -16.02 2.12 14.55
N LEU A 142 -15.60 1.13 15.36
CA LEU A 142 -15.00 -0.10 14.85
C LEU A 142 -15.92 -0.85 13.89
N LYS A 143 -17.18 -1.07 14.28
CA LYS A 143 -18.17 -1.75 13.43
C LYS A 143 -18.32 -1.06 12.08
N LYS A 144 -18.37 0.28 12.07
CA LYS A 144 -18.43 1.06 10.83
C LYS A 144 -17.17 0.90 9.98
N LEU A 145 -15.99 0.99 10.59
CA LEU A 145 -14.72 0.82 9.88
C LEU A 145 -14.61 -0.57 9.24
N VAL A 146 -14.99 -1.63 9.96
CA VAL A 146 -14.98 -3.01 9.43
C VAL A 146 -15.99 -3.17 8.29
N ALA A 147 -17.19 -2.62 8.43
CA ALA A 147 -18.21 -2.67 7.39
C ALA A 147 -17.76 -1.94 6.11
N ASP A 148 -17.25 -0.71 6.26
CA ASP A 148 -16.78 0.11 5.14
C ASP A 148 -15.55 -0.54 4.46
N GLU A 149 -14.65 -1.15 5.25
CA GLU A 149 -13.50 -1.91 4.73
C GLU A 149 -13.91 -3.12 3.91
N ASN A 150 -14.83 -3.94 4.42
CA ASN A 150 -15.29 -5.12 3.72
C ASN A 150 -16.12 -4.77 2.48
N ALA A 151 -16.84 -3.65 2.49
CA ALA A 151 -17.54 -3.14 1.30
C ALA A 151 -16.56 -2.78 0.18
N ASP A 152 -15.45 -2.09 0.51
CA ASP A 152 -14.42 -1.75 -0.48
C ASP A 152 -13.68 -2.99 -0.99
N ARG A 153 -13.33 -3.94 -0.11
CA ARG A 153 -12.68 -5.20 -0.53
C ARG A 153 -13.56 -6.04 -1.43
N GLY A 154 -14.84 -6.19 -1.09
CA GLY A 154 -15.79 -6.92 -1.93
C GLY A 154 -15.95 -6.26 -3.30
N SER A 155 -15.99 -4.93 -3.35
CA SER A 155 -16.02 -4.18 -4.61
C SER A 155 -14.73 -4.37 -5.40
N LEU A 156 -13.56 -4.33 -4.73
CA LEU A 156 -12.26 -4.51 -5.34
C LEU A 156 -12.15 -5.86 -6.04
N TYR A 157 -12.52 -6.96 -5.38
CA TYR A 157 -12.44 -8.30 -5.97
C TYR A 157 -13.34 -8.44 -7.20
N ARG A 158 -14.54 -7.86 -7.13
CA ARG A 158 -15.48 -7.86 -8.25
C ARG A 158 -14.98 -7.03 -9.43
N GLU A 159 -14.41 -5.86 -9.16
CA GLU A 159 -13.85 -4.98 -10.19
C GLU A 159 -12.65 -5.63 -10.88
N ILE A 160 -11.76 -6.30 -10.13
CA ILE A 160 -10.64 -7.05 -10.72
C ILE A 160 -11.17 -8.19 -11.60
N ALA A 161 -12.15 -8.96 -11.13
CA ALA A 161 -12.76 -10.04 -11.92
C ALA A 161 -13.41 -9.51 -13.22
N THR A 162 -14.13 -8.39 -13.11
CA THR A 162 -14.80 -7.74 -14.25
C THR A 162 -13.79 -7.16 -15.23
N ALA A 163 -12.74 -6.50 -14.74
CA ALA A 163 -11.68 -5.94 -15.57
C ALA A 163 -10.88 -7.03 -16.32
N ASN A 164 -10.80 -8.22 -15.75
CA ASN A 164 -10.26 -9.42 -16.38
C ASN A 164 -11.21 -10.08 -17.40
N GLY A 165 -12.43 -9.56 -17.57
CA GLY A 165 -13.44 -10.13 -18.46
C GLY A 165 -14.05 -11.44 -17.95
N ASN A 166 -13.82 -11.80 -16.68
CA ASN A 166 -14.35 -13.02 -16.08
C ASN A 166 -14.87 -12.77 -14.65
N PRO A 167 -16.14 -12.34 -14.50
CA PRO A 167 -16.76 -12.14 -13.19
C PRO A 167 -16.78 -13.40 -12.30
N GLY A 168 -16.69 -14.59 -12.89
CA GLY A 168 -16.64 -15.86 -12.13
C GLY A 168 -15.38 -16.04 -11.29
N TRP A 169 -14.32 -15.26 -11.54
CA TRP A 169 -13.07 -15.33 -10.78
C TRP A 169 -13.09 -14.59 -9.44
N GLU A 170 -14.19 -13.93 -9.06
CA GLU A 170 -14.24 -13.17 -7.80
C GLU A 170 -13.80 -14.01 -6.58
N ALA A 171 -14.22 -15.29 -6.52
CA ALA A 171 -13.85 -16.19 -5.42
C ALA A 171 -12.35 -16.54 -5.39
N ASP A 172 -11.77 -16.84 -6.55
CA ASP A 172 -10.34 -17.19 -6.67
C ASP A 172 -9.45 -15.96 -6.39
N ILE A 173 -9.87 -14.79 -6.88
CA ILE A 173 -9.23 -13.50 -6.60
C ILE A 173 -9.26 -13.24 -5.09
N ARG A 174 -10.42 -13.39 -4.46
CA ARG A 174 -10.60 -13.24 -3.02
C ARG A 174 -9.67 -14.16 -2.23
N SER A 175 -9.58 -15.44 -2.61
CA SER A 175 -8.67 -16.41 -1.97
C SER A 175 -7.21 -15.96 -2.08
N THR A 176 -6.80 -15.54 -3.28
CA THR A 176 -5.43 -15.07 -3.54
C THR A 176 -5.08 -13.84 -2.69
N PHE A 177 -6.02 -12.90 -2.55
CA PHE A 177 -5.84 -11.78 -1.64
C PHE A 177 -5.80 -12.25 -0.18
N ALA A 178 -6.71 -13.12 0.27
CA ALA A 178 -6.71 -13.60 1.66
C ALA A 178 -5.35 -14.13 2.10
N GLU A 179 -4.75 -15.00 1.29
CA GLU A 179 -3.40 -15.55 1.55
C GLU A 179 -2.35 -14.44 1.68
N ARG A 180 -2.38 -13.45 0.78
CA ARG A 180 -1.41 -12.35 0.77
C ARG A 180 -1.58 -11.40 1.94
N TRP A 181 -2.82 -11.08 2.29
CA TRP A 181 -3.12 -10.21 3.42
C TRP A 181 -2.58 -10.84 4.70
N ILE A 182 -2.82 -12.14 4.89
CA ILE A 182 -2.29 -12.91 6.02
C ILE A 182 -0.76 -12.97 5.95
N ALA A 183 -0.18 -13.25 4.78
CA ALA A 183 1.27 -13.29 4.58
C ALA A 183 1.97 -11.94 4.83
N ASN A 184 1.27 -10.82 4.71
CA ASN A 184 1.79 -9.47 4.97
C ASN A 184 1.35 -8.86 6.32
N ALA A 185 0.47 -9.54 7.07
CA ALA A 185 0.09 -9.09 8.40
C ALA A 185 1.33 -8.90 9.31
N ARG A 186 1.31 -7.89 10.17
CA ARG A 186 2.40 -7.65 11.13
C ARG A 186 2.42 -8.76 12.18
N THR A 187 3.59 -9.09 12.73
CA THR A 187 3.69 -9.97 13.90
C THR A 187 2.80 -9.44 15.02
N GLY A 188 2.04 -10.33 15.65
CA GLY A 188 1.04 -10.01 16.67
C GLY A 188 -0.37 -9.79 16.13
N TRP A 189 -0.55 -9.63 14.81
CA TRP A 189 -1.89 -9.56 14.21
C TRP A 189 -2.54 -10.93 14.18
N TYR A 190 -3.88 -10.93 14.22
CA TYR A 190 -4.65 -12.16 14.18
C TYR A 190 -5.25 -12.41 12.81
N TYR A 191 -5.32 -13.69 12.45
CA TYR A 191 -6.01 -14.15 11.26
C TYR A 191 -6.84 -15.39 11.56
N LYS A 192 -7.92 -15.57 10.81
CA LYS A 192 -8.80 -16.73 10.90
C LYS A 192 -8.34 -17.76 9.87
N THR A 193 -8.03 -18.95 10.33
CA THR A 193 -7.74 -20.11 9.48
C THR A 193 -8.98 -20.53 8.68
N SER A 194 -8.79 -21.33 7.63
CA SER A 194 -9.89 -21.93 6.86
C SER A 194 -10.81 -22.81 7.72
N ALA A 195 -10.30 -23.37 8.82
CA ALA A 195 -11.07 -24.12 9.81
C ALA A 195 -11.89 -23.22 10.76
N GLY A 196 -11.80 -21.89 10.63
CA GLY A 196 -12.52 -20.92 11.45
C GLY A 196 -11.82 -20.56 12.77
N ALA A 197 -10.67 -21.16 13.07
CA ALA A 197 -9.92 -20.87 14.29
C ALA A 197 -9.05 -19.61 14.12
N TRP A 198 -9.02 -18.77 15.16
CA TRP A 198 -8.13 -17.60 15.22
C TRP A 198 -6.71 -18.00 15.59
N GLN A 199 -5.73 -17.49 14.85
CA GLN A 199 -4.30 -17.62 15.10
C GLN A 199 -3.65 -16.25 15.11
N GLN A 200 -2.56 -16.12 15.86
CA GLN A 200 -1.73 -14.93 15.88
C GLN A 200 -0.47 -15.19 15.05
N LYS A 201 -0.08 -14.20 14.25
CA LYS A 201 1.10 -14.26 13.40
C LYS A 201 2.39 -13.90 14.12
#